data_AF-A0A945X3E6-F1
#
_entry.id   AF-A0A945X3E6-F1
#
_cell.length_a   1.000
_cell.length_b   1.000
_cell.length_c   1.000
_cell.angle_alpha   90.00
_cell.angle_beta   90.00
_cell.angle_gamma   90.00
#
_symmetry.space_group_name_H-M   'P 1'
#
loop_
_entity.id
_entity.type
_entity.pdbx_description
1 polymer ?
#
loop_
_entity_poly.entity_id
_entity_poly.type
_entity_poly.pdbx_seq_one_letter_code
_entity_poly.pdbx_strand_id
1 'polypeptide(L)'
;MRRRISSIIRRLAVLVVVVAAVSLIWGCRSTRRLSGGLSPLSRAFRGQDKTFALALEARVPIDKRSEEVDVRLERHGDEAFLLVAEHKDYAFRLARDVNRTVFELPKHKVAFVGEGSVPVEESLRPRGFQKRVLSRDTTVQTYVKHLTKRGAFLTAVKLRLFARLRQGDGGDWSSPLIDDVKIAFADDPPTTTVSLEKGSLSLVREDPGEETFSAVASLGMREVPVDRVEMERLLIRGWRRALEVLAPAGRKPQMTSKRVPHGRLEWHDGQRLVLLDGTPEQIGTAHGKLLGAEMRKCMDSVLYAIGFVDTIRSGKWFPDQLREAFRRLSPHMPADHLAETDALADAAGLTREEAQLGNIFPELFHCSGFAVFGKATADGTLYHGRVLDYMTHIGLQDAAATFIVKPDGKIPFANVGYAGFIGSVTGMNARQIGLGEMGGGGAGKWDGVPMATLMRRALEECETLDQVKALWTESPRTCEYYYVFSDAKIPSAVGVSAVPEEIEFILPGQTHKRLGEGIEDAVLLSSGGRLRKLRERAQEHYGKIDVAKAIELMSRPVAMKSNLHNALLVPGEGKLYVANAQGKKPAAECGYVEFDFSALLKEFPLDR
;
A
#
# COMPACT_ATOMS: atom_id res chain seq x y z
N MET A 1 -17.79 -5.92 6.54
CA MET A 1 -16.70 -6.17 5.56
C MET A 1 -15.34 -5.58 5.98
N ARG A 2 -15.23 -4.30 6.37
CA ARG A 2 -13.96 -3.58 6.68
C ARG A 2 -13.09 -4.15 7.82
N ARG A 3 -13.68 -4.54 8.97
CA ARG A 3 -12.91 -5.21 10.06
C ARG A 3 -12.38 -6.59 9.65
N ARG A 4 -13.11 -7.29 8.76
CA ARG A 4 -12.68 -8.57 8.18
C ARG A 4 -11.47 -8.32 7.27
N ILE A 5 -11.53 -7.41 6.31
CA ILE A 5 -10.42 -7.15 5.36
C ILE A 5 -9.11 -6.77 6.06
N SER A 6 -9.13 -5.88 7.07
CA SER A 6 -7.90 -5.51 7.79
C SER A 6 -7.30 -6.67 8.59
N SER A 7 -8.15 -7.50 9.24
CA SER A 7 -7.69 -8.69 9.97
C SER A 7 -7.16 -9.77 9.00
N ILE A 8 -7.83 -9.94 7.86
CA ILE A 8 -7.44 -10.82 6.77
C ILE A 8 -6.09 -10.41 6.19
N ILE A 9 -5.89 -9.12 5.88
CA ILE A 9 -4.61 -8.60 5.39
C ILE A 9 -3.51 -8.80 6.43
N ARG A 10 -3.79 -8.65 7.73
CA ARG A 10 -2.80 -8.95 8.79
C ARG A 10 -2.44 -10.42 8.86
N ARG A 11 -3.43 -11.32 8.80
CA ARG A 11 -3.20 -12.79 8.76
C ARG A 11 -2.40 -13.20 7.53
N LEU A 12 -2.78 -12.68 6.36
CA LEU A 12 -2.05 -12.91 5.12
C LEU A 12 -0.67 -12.27 5.12
N ALA A 13 -0.50 -11.06 5.66
CA ALA A 13 0.81 -10.43 5.79
C ALA A 13 1.73 -11.23 6.72
N VAL A 14 1.19 -11.82 7.78
CA VAL A 14 1.94 -12.74 8.65
C VAL A 14 2.27 -14.03 7.91
N LEU A 15 1.32 -14.63 7.18
CA LEU A 15 1.61 -15.76 6.30
C LEU A 15 2.72 -15.40 5.31
N VAL A 16 2.65 -14.24 4.65
CA VAL A 16 3.69 -13.77 3.72
C VAL A 16 5.02 -13.53 4.44
N VAL A 17 5.03 -13.01 5.68
CA VAL A 17 6.25 -12.86 6.48
C VAL A 17 6.80 -14.20 6.92
N VAL A 18 5.96 -15.18 7.25
CA VAL A 18 6.35 -16.52 7.65
C VAL A 18 6.88 -17.26 6.43
N VAL A 19 6.17 -17.26 5.30
CA VAL A 19 6.62 -17.81 4.02
C VAL A 19 7.91 -17.11 3.57
N ALA A 20 7.99 -15.78 3.70
CA ALA A 20 9.21 -15.04 3.45
C ALA A 20 10.31 -15.42 4.43
N ALA A 21 10.01 -15.60 5.71
CA ALA A 21 10.95 -16.13 6.67
C ALA A 21 11.39 -17.53 6.23
N VAL A 22 10.52 -18.44 5.80
CA VAL A 22 10.86 -19.79 5.33
C VAL A 22 11.78 -19.76 4.12
N SER A 23 11.48 -18.90 3.14
CA SER A 23 12.30 -18.71 1.94
C SER A 23 13.59 -17.91 2.22
N LEU A 24 13.73 -17.32 3.41
CA LEU A 24 14.84 -16.44 3.81
C LEU A 24 15.54 -16.87 5.10
N ILE A 25 15.12 -17.96 5.76
CA ILE A 25 15.81 -18.54 6.90
C ILE A 25 17.13 -18.90 6.31
N TRP A 26 18.13 -18.12 6.68
CA TRP A 26 19.56 -18.23 6.49
C TRP A 26 20.13 -17.99 7.92
N GLY A 27 21.28 -18.60 8.27
CA GLY A 27 21.95 -18.90 9.59
C GLY A 27 21.65 -18.22 10.96
N CYS A 28 22.40 -18.42 12.06
CA CYS A 28 23.85 -18.34 12.28
C CYS A 28 24.25 -18.61 13.79
N ARG A 29 25.55 -18.76 14.09
CA ARG A 29 26.21 -19.72 15.02
C ARG A 29 26.65 -19.20 16.45
N SER A 30 27.22 -20.10 17.29
CA SER A 30 28.13 -19.90 18.45
C SER A 30 28.44 -21.27 19.13
N THR A 31 29.67 -21.77 19.22
CA THR A 31 30.64 -21.94 18.13
C THR A 31 30.92 -23.41 17.77
N ARG A 32 30.48 -24.42 18.55
CA ARG A 32 30.53 -25.86 18.17
C ARG A 32 29.13 -26.50 18.05
N ARG A 33 28.30 -26.49 19.10
CA ARG A 33 26.94 -27.09 19.06
C ARG A 33 25.99 -26.33 18.12
N LEU A 34 25.98 -25.00 18.20
CA LEU A 34 25.26 -24.14 17.26
C LEU A 34 25.85 -24.17 15.84
N SER A 35 27.06 -24.70 15.65
CA SER A 35 27.65 -24.92 14.32
C SER A 35 27.19 -26.22 13.67
N GLY A 36 27.01 -27.27 14.48
CA GLY A 36 26.44 -28.54 14.06
C GLY A 36 24.99 -28.38 13.66
N GLY A 37 24.13 -27.87 14.55
CA GLY A 37 22.70 -27.72 14.29
C GLY A 37 22.35 -26.83 13.09
N LEU A 38 23.18 -25.83 12.78
CA LEU A 38 22.98 -24.95 11.62
C LEU A 38 23.70 -25.42 10.34
N SER A 39 24.51 -26.48 10.39
CA SER A 39 25.30 -26.95 9.25
C SER A 39 24.45 -27.43 8.07
N PRO A 40 23.39 -28.27 8.28
CA PRO A 40 22.49 -28.66 7.20
C PRO A 40 21.84 -27.41 6.57
N LEU A 41 21.32 -26.51 7.38
CA LEU A 41 20.72 -25.26 6.90
C LEU A 41 21.73 -24.41 6.09
N SER A 42 22.97 -24.27 6.55
CA SER A 42 24.05 -23.52 5.87
C SER A 42 24.42 -24.04 4.47
N ARG A 43 24.30 -25.34 4.22
CA ARG A 43 24.56 -25.93 2.89
C ARG A 43 23.45 -25.62 1.90
N ALA A 44 22.18 -25.72 2.32
CA ALA A 44 21.03 -25.30 1.53
C ALA A 44 21.14 -23.82 1.13
N PHE A 45 21.57 -22.96 2.05
CA PHE A 45 21.73 -21.52 1.83
C PHE A 45 22.86 -21.17 0.88
N ARG A 46 24.03 -21.78 0.98
CA ARG A 46 25.09 -21.51 -0.01
C ARG A 46 24.76 -22.01 -1.42
N GLY A 47 23.58 -22.61 -1.63
CA GLY A 47 23.20 -23.28 -2.86
C GLY A 47 24.09 -24.51 -3.14
N GLN A 48 24.72 -25.06 -2.09
CA GLN A 48 25.52 -26.28 -2.19
C GLN A 48 24.61 -27.49 -2.32
N ASP A 49 23.51 -27.50 -1.56
CA ASP A 49 22.47 -28.51 -1.70
C ASP A 49 21.48 -28.02 -2.76
N LYS A 50 21.52 -28.66 -3.92
CA LYS A 50 20.57 -28.39 -5.01
C LYS A 50 19.19 -29.00 -4.74
N THR A 51 19.10 -29.95 -3.80
CA THR A 51 17.88 -30.66 -3.45
C THR A 51 17.74 -30.75 -1.93
N PHE A 52 16.61 -30.32 -1.38
CA PHE A 52 16.29 -30.36 0.06
C PHE A 52 14.81 -30.06 0.33
N ALA A 53 14.30 -30.41 1.51
CA ALA A 53 13.04 -29.91 2.04
C ALA A 53 13.20 -29.22 3.41
N LEU A 54 12.33 -28.24 3.65
CA LEU A 54 12.21 -27.49 4.90
C LEU A 54 10.74 -27.40 5.29
N ALA A 55 10.40 -27.75 6.52
CA ALA A 55 9.09 -27.54 7.11
C ALA A 55 9.21 -26.51 8.24
N LEU A 56 8.35 -25.50 8.22
CA LEU A 56 8.26 -24.48 9.26
C LEU A 56 6.87 -24.49 9.87
N GLU A 57 6.83 -24.60 11.20
CA GLU A 57 5.64 -24.36 12.00
C GLU A 57 5.82 -23.04 12.77
N ALA A 58 4.91 -22.09 12.58
CA ALA A 58 4.98 -20.78 13.23
C ALA A 58 3.70 -20.51 14.02
N ARG A 59 3.85 -20.20 15.31
CA ARG A 59 2.80 -19.66 16.18
C ARG A 59 3.05 -18.18 16.41
N VAL A 60 2.14 -17.36 15.93
CA VAL A 60 2.34 -15.91 15.81
C VAL A 60 1.12 -15.16 16.36
N PRO A 61 1.34 -14.06 17.10
CA PRO A 61 0.24 -13.31 17.70
C PRO A 61 -0.39 -12.38 16.66
N ILE A 62 -1.62 -12.64 16.25
CA ILE A 62 -2.39 -11.83 15.30
C ILE A 62 -3.67 -11.36 15.96
N ASP A 63 -3.90 -10.04 16.00
CA ASP A 63 -5.10 -9.42 16.59
C ASP A 63 -5.41 -9.94 18.02
N LYS A 64 -4.37 -10.12 18.84
CA LYS A 64 -4.41 -10.66 20.22
C LYS A 64 -4.78 -12.15 20.35
N ARG A 65 -4.71 -12.92 19.26
CA ARG A 65 -4.87 -14.38 19.26
C ARG A 65 -3.59 -15.03 18.73
N SER A 66 -3.23 -16.19 19.27
CA SER A 66 -2.19 -17.02 18.66
C SER A 66 -2.78 -17.69 17.41
N GLU A 67 -2.13 -17.51 16.27
CA GLU A 67 -2.47 -18.15 15.00
C GLU A 67 -1.31 -19.08 14.61
N GLU A 68 -1.65 -20.26 14.07
CA GLU A 68 -0.69 -21.28 13.63
C GLU A 68 -0.60 -21.26 12.10
N VAL A 69 0.62 -21.28 11.60
CA VAL A 69 0.96 -21.17 10.18
C VAL A 69 2.03 -22.19 9.87
N ASP A 70 1.73 -23.07 8.92
CA ASP A 70 2.65 -24.13 8.48
C ASP A 70 3.13 -23.83 7.07
N VAL A 71 4.43 -23.95 6.82
CA VAL A 71 5.02 -23.70 5.50
C VAL A 71 6.04 -24.77 5.18
N ARG A 72 5.88 -25.42 4.03
CA ARG A 72 6.83 -26.40 3.51
C ARG A 72 7.46 -25.88 2.22
N LEU A 73 8.78 -25.96 2.12
CA LEU A 73 9.54 -25.62 0.92
C LEU A 73 10.40 -26.80 0.51
N GLU A 74 10.19 -27.29 -0.70
CA GLU A 74 11.04 -28.28 -1.33
C GLU A 74 11.75 -27.67 -2.53
N ARG A 75 13.07 -27.81 -2.59
CA ARG A 75 13.86 -27.43 -3.74
C ARG A 75 14.29 -28.69 -4.49
N HIS A 76 14.11 -28.65 -5.80
CA HIS A 76 14.43 -29.72 -6.75
C HIS A 76 15.35 -29.15 -7.84
N GLY A 77 16.65 -29.04 -7.53
CA GLY A 77 17.63 -28.50 -8.46
C GLY A 77 17.69 -26.96 -8.53
N ASP A 78 18.23 -26.45 -9.64
CA ASP A 78 18.35 -25.00 -9.89
C ASP A 78 17.09 -24.40 -10.53
N GLU A 79 16.19 -25.27 -11.00
CA GLU A 79 15.05 -24.92 -11.83
C GLU A 79 13.72 -25.50 -11.31
N ALA A 80 13.65 -26.14 -10.14
CA ALA A 80 12.36 -26.55 -9.61
C ALA A 80 12.21 -26.38 -8.10
N PHE A 81 10.99 -26.04 -7.66
CA PHE A 81 10.62 -26.00 -6.25
C PHE A 81 9.11 -26.17 -6.05
N LEU A 82 8.73 -26.66 -4.87
CA LEU A 82 7.37 -26.68 -4.34
C LEU A 82 7.34 -25.87 -3.05
N LEU A 83 6.43 -24.91 -2.97
CA LEU A 83 6.18 -24.12 -1.76
C LEU A 83 4.72 -24.27 -1.36
N VAL A 84 4.48 -24.82 -0.17
CA VAL A 84 3.17 -24.99 0.42
C VAL A 84 3.07 -24.10 1.64
N ALA A 85 1.96 -23.38 1.78
CA ALA A 85 1.67 -22.60 2.96
C ALA A 85 0.23 -22.86 3.41
N GLU A 86 0.05 -23.22 4.68
CA GLU A 86 -1.22 -23.60 5.28
C GLU A 86 -1.53 -22.73 6.50
N HIS A 87 -2.78 -22.29 6.56
CA HIS A 87 -3.39 -21.58 7.66
C HIS A 87 -4.89 -21.90 7.63
N LYS A 88 -5.58 -21.81 8.78
CA LYS A 88 -6.99 -22.19 8.87
C LYS A 88 -7.89 -21.46 7.85
N ASP A 89 -7.61 -20.17 7.61
CA ASP A 89 -8.37 -19.31 6.72
C ASP A 89 -7.80 -19.25 5.29
N TYR A 90 -6.52 -19.62 5.09
CA TYR A 90 -5.80 -19.44 3.82
C TYR A 90 -4.86 -20.60 3.57
N ALA A 91 -4.79 -21.07 2.35
CA ALA A 91 -3.74 -22.01 1.96
C ALA A 91 -3.37 -21.77 0.50
N PHE A 92 -2.11 -21.97 0.17
CA PHE A 92 -1.67 -22.01 -1.22
C PHE A 92 -0.57 -23.05 -1.43
N ARG A 93 -0.47 -23.53 -2.67
CA ARG A 93 0.66 -24.34 -3.14
C ARG A 93 1.21 -23.70 -4.41
N LEU A 94 2.52 -23.56 -4.49
CA LEU A 94 3.22 -22.94 -5.60
C LEU A 94 4.30 -23.91 -6.09
N ALA A 95 4.04 -24.55 -7.23
CA ALA A 95 4.97 -25.44 -7.90
C ALA A 95 5.51 -24.76 -9.15
N ARG A 96 6.83 -24.67 -9.30
CA ARG A 96 7.49 -24.18 -10.53
C ARG A 96 8.58 -25.12 -11.02
N ASP A 97 8.57 -25.51 -12.29
CA ASP A 97 9.69 -26.16 -13.00
C ASP A 97 10.18 -25.32 -14.20
N VAL A 98 10.96 -25.91 -15.09
CA VAL A 98 11.48 -25.23 -16.29
C VAL A 98 10.37 -24.83 -17.29
N ASN A 99 9.28 -25.60 -17.36
CA ASN A 99 8.23 -25.45 -18.38
C ASN A 99 6.96 -24.78 -17.84
N ARG A 100 6.65 -24.94 -16.55
CA ARG A 100 5.40 -24.46 -15.96
C ARG A 100 5.55 -23.91 -14.55
N THR A 101 4.59 -23.08 -14.17
CA THR A 101 4.33 -22.64 -12.81
C THR A 101 2.84 -22.85 -12.51
N VAL A 102 2.53 -23.43 -11.36
CA VAL A 102 1.18 -23.75 -10.89
C VAL A 102 1.00 -23.11 -9.52
N PHE A 103 0.02 -22.23 -9.39
CA PHE A 103 -0.34 -21.55 -8.16
C PHE A 103 -1.75 -21.96 -7.72
N GLU A 104 -1.80 -22.96 -6.84
CA GLU A 104 -3.04 -23.53 -6.31
C GLU A 104 -3.52 -22.77 -5.08
N LEU A 105 -4.83 -22.57 -5.00
CA LEU A 105 -5.53 -22.02 -3.85
C LEU A 105 -6.58 -23.04 -3.38
N PRO A 106 -6.20 -24.02 -2.54
CA PRO A 106 -7.08 -25.12 -2.14
C PRO A 106 -8.41 -24.67 -1.51
N LYS A 107 -8.38 -23.58 -0.73
CA LYS A 107 -9.59 -23.01 -0.09
C LYS A 107 -10.61 -22.47 -1.11
N HIS A 108 -10.17 -22.21 -2.34
CA HIS A 108 -10.99 -21.74 -3.45
C HIS A 108 -11.18 -22.80 -4.56
N LYS A 109 -10.56 -23.98 -4.43
CA LYS A 109 -10.56 -25.05 -5.44
C LYS A 109 -10.19 -24.56 -6.84
N VAL A 110 -9.17 -23.70 -6.93
CA VAL A 110 -8.68 -23.12 -8.18
C VAL A 110 -7.17 -23.23 -8.26
N ALA A 111 -6.65 -23.44 -9.47
CA ALA A 111 -5.22 -23.43 -9.76
C ALA A 111 -4.95 -22.48 -10.94
N PHE A 112 -4.07 -21.50 -10.75
CA PHE A 112 -3.57 -20.66 -11.83
C PHE A 112 -2.36 -21.33 -12.46
N VAL A 113 -2.42 -21.59 -13.77
CA VAL A 113 -1.41 -22.36 -14.50
C VAL A 113 -0.81 -21.50 -15.59
N GLY A 114 0.52 -21.32 -15.54
CA GLY A 114 1.27 -20.62 -16.58
C GLY A 114 2.36 -21.51 -17.15
N GLU A 115 2.47 -21.53 -18.48
CA GLU A 115 3.42 -22.34 -19.23
C GLU A 115 4.37 -21.47 -20.08
N GLY A 116 5.49 -22.04 -20.54
CA GLY A 116 6.46 -21.36 -21.39
C GLY A 116 7.65 -20.78 -20.63
N SER A 117 8.53 -20.04 -21.30
CA SER A 117 9.75 -19.50 -20.68
C SER A 117 9.51 -18.18 -19.96
N VAL A 118 10.24 -17.92 -18.87
CA VAL A 118 10.20 -16.65 -18.13
C VAL A 118 11.58 -15.99 -18.13
N PRO A 119 11.68 -14.67 -18.38
CA PRO A 119 12.94 -13.94 -18.26
C PRO A 119 13.56 -14.09 -16.87
N VAL A 120 14.88 -14.13 -16.80
CA VAL A 120 15.63 -14.51 -15.58
C VAL A 120 15.33 -13.60 -14.39
N GLU A 121 15.19 -12.31 -14.67
CA GLU A 121 14.93 -11.21 -13.76
C GLU A 121 13.52 -11.24 -13.17
N GLU A 122 12.57 -11.85 -13.87
CA GLU A 122 11.19 -12.03 -13.44
C GLU A 122 10.90 -13.47 -12.98
N SER A 123 11.87 -14.38 -13.11
CA SER A 123 11.63 -15.79 -12.84
C SER A 123 11.77 -16.19 -11.36
N LEU A 124 10.80 -16.97 -10.89
CA LEU A 124 10.79 -17.64 -9.59
C LEU A 124 11.84 -18.76 -9.46
N ARG A 125 12.61 -19.05 -10.52
CA ARG A 125 13.63 -20.11 -10.49
C ARG A 125 14.49 -20.07 -9.21
N PRO A 126 14.80 -21.20 -8.57
CA PRO A 126 15.61 -21.20 -7.35
C PRO A 126 16.95 -20.48 -7.51
N ARG A 127 17.60 -20.63 -8.68
CA ARG A 127 18.89 -19.99 -8.94
C ARG A 127 18.77 -18.46 -8.97
N GLY A 128 19.42 -17.83 -7.99
CA GLY A 128 19.50 -16.37 -7.89
C GLY A 128 18.24 -15.69 -7.35
N PHE A 129 17.24 -16.46 -6.88
CA PHE A 129 15.96 -15.96 -6.37
C PHE A 129 16.11 -14.83 -5.36
N GLN A 130 17.04 -14.99 -4.42
CA GLN A 130 17.30 -13.99 -3.39
C GLN A 130 17.70 -12.62 -3.91
N LYS A 131 18.47 -12.56 -5.00
CA LYS A 131 18.88 -11.28 -5.58
C LYS A 131 17.69 -10.54 -6.19
N ARG A 132 16.65 -11.26 -6.59
CA ARG A 132 15.41 -10.69 -7.16
C ARG A 132 14.46 -10.18 -6.08
N VAL A 133 14.35 -10.92 -4.97
CA VAL A 133 13.39 -10.60 -3.90
C VAL A 133 13.97 -9.73 -2.78
N LEU A 134 15.28 -9.78 -2.51
CA LEU A 134 15.91 -9.00 -1.43
C LEU A 134 16.49 -7.68 -1.90
N SER A 135 15.81 -6.59 -1.57
CA SER A 135 16.32 -5.23 -1.79
C SER A 135 17.14 -4.71 -0.60
N ARG A 136 17.75 -3.54 -0.77
CA ARG A 136 18.45 -2.85 0.32
C ARG A 136 17.51 -2.15 1.30
N ASP A 137 16.21 -2.16 1.00
CA ASP A 137 15.18 -1.46 1.77
C ASP A 137 14.48 -2.38 2.78
N THR A 138 14.89 -3.64 2.86
CA THR A 138 14.50 -4.57 3.91
C THR A 138 15.68 -4.91 4.84
N THR A 139 15.44 -4.96 6.15
CA THR A 139 16.41 -5.44 7.15
C THR A 139 16.81 -6.89 6.90
N VAL A 140 15.94 -7.69 6.26
CA VAL A 140 16.20 -9.10 5.95
C VAL A 140 17.46 -9.26 5.10
N GLN A 141 17.73 -8.33 4.17
CA GLN A 141 18.94 -8.37 3.36
C GLN A 141 20.22 -8.25 4.21
N THR A 142 20.19 -7.45 5.28
CA THR A 142 21.32 -7.30 6.21
C THR A 142 21.62 -8.62 6.88
N TYR A 143 20.61 -9.30 7.42
CA TYR A 143 20.77 -10.64 7.98
C TYR A 143 21.33 -11.59 6.92
N VAL A 144 20.70 -11.71 5.74
CA VAL A 144 21.13 -12.63 4.66
C VAL A 144 22.59 -12.40 4.22
N LYS A 145 23.05 -11.15 4.14
CA LYS A 145 24.46 -10.82 3.83
C LYS A 145 25.45 -11.29 4.90
N HIS A 146 25.04 -11.36 6.16
CA HIS A 146 25.90 -11.95 7.20
C HIS A 146 25.98 -13.46 7.01
N LEU A 147 24.87 -14.09 6.63
CA LEU A 147 24.67 -15.54 6.56
C LEU A 147 25.40 -16.20 5.37
N THR A 148 25.75 -15.41 4.36
CA THR A 148 26.54 -15.82 3.18
C THR A 148 28.04 -15.73 3.34
N LYS A 149 28.55 -15.05 4.38
CA LYS A 149 29.99 -14.91 4.57
C LYS A 149 30.61 -16.27 4.85
N ARG A 150 31.80 -16.54 4.29
CA ARG A 150 32.49 -17.84 4.40
C ARG A 150 32.62 -18.27 5.86
N GLY A 151 32.13 -19.47 6.14
CA GLY A 151 32.21 -20.14 7.44
C GLY A 151 31.10 -19.70 8.38
N ALA A 152 30.21 -20.62 8.76
CA ALA A 152 29.16 -20.28 9.72
C ALA A 152 29.77 -19.75 11.05
N PHE A 153 31.08 -19.95 11.33
CA PHE A 153 31.85 -19.45 12.49
C PHE A 153 31.82 -17.93 12.61
N LEU A 154 31.98 -17.24 11.48
CA LEU A 154 32.07 -15.79 11.45
C LEU A 154 30.70 -15.14 11.58
N THR A 155 29.68 -15.79 11.03
CA THR A 155 28.32 -15.39 11.30
C THR A 155 28.08 -15.53 12.81
N ALA A 156 28.46 -16.67 13.38
CA ALA A 156 28.26 -17.03 14.79
C ALA A 156 28.53 -15.90 15.77
N VAL A 157 29.75 -15.42 15.61
CA VAL A 157 30.37 -14.44 16.46
C VAL A 157 29.60 -13.13 16.34
N LYS A 158 29.08 -12.80 15.15
CA LYS A 158 28.26 -11.60 14.91
C LYS A 158 26.87 -11.69 15.51
N LEU A 159 26.13 -12.79 15.40
CA LEU A 159 24.83 -12.90 16.10
C LEU A 159 25.01 -12.87 17.62
N ARG A 160 26.06 -13.53 18.15
CA ARG A 160 26.40 -13.45 19.58
C ARG A 160 26.73 -12.03 20.03
N LEU A 161 27.43 -11.24 19.21
CA LEU A 161 27.79 -9.84 19.49
C LEU A 161 26.59 -8.89 19.33
N PHE A 162 25.83 -8.98 18.24
CA PHE A 162 24.71 -8.08 17.95
C PHE A 162 23.46 -8.38 18.79
N ALA A 163 23.16 -9.65 19.07
CA ALA A 163 22.00 -10.07 19.85
C ALA A 163 22.36 -10.50 21.28
N ARG A 164 23.61 -10.30 21.75
CA ARG A 164 24.07 -10.68 23.11
C ARG A 164 23.64 -12.09 23.59
N LEU A 165 23.67 -13.06 22.68
CA LEU A 165 23.23 -14.44 22.99
C LEU A 165 24.09 -15.09 24.07
N ARG A 166 23.45 -15.61 25.12
CA ARG A 166 24.02 -16.38 26.23
C ARG A 166 23.59 -17.84 26.10
N GLN A 167 24.51 -18.76 26.39
CA GLN A 167 24.23 -20.19 26.38
C GLN A 167 23.78 -20.62 27.78
N GLY A 168 22.67 -21.35 27.88
CA GLY A 168 22.21 -21.99 29.12
C GLY A 168 22.78 -23.40 29.29
N ASP A 169 22.59 -23.97 30.48
CA ASP A 169 23.22 -25.24 30.89
C ASP A 169 22.79 -26.46 30.05
N GLY A 170 21.61 -26.41 29.39
CA GLY A 170 21.12 -27.45 28.47
C GLY A 170 21.65 -27.36 27.03
N GLY A 171 22.33 -26.28 26.65
CA GLY A 171 22.76 -26.00 25.28
C GLY A 171 21.86 -25.05 24.49
N ASP A 172 20.75 -24.61 25.08
CA ASP A 172 19.85 -23.59 24.55
C ASP A 172 20.49 -22.19 24.59
N TRP A 173 20.08 -21.32 23.67
CA TRP A 173 20.60 -19.95 23.55
C TRP A 173 19.51 -18.94 23.89
N SER A 174 19.85 -17.89 24.65
CA SER A 174 18.92 -16.82 25.04
C SER A 174 19.52 -15.43 24.86
N SER A 175 18.71 -14.40 24.57
CA SER A 175 19.17 -13.01 24.44
C SER A 175 18.49 -12.12 25.48
N PRO A 176 19.22 -11.27 26.21
CA PRO A 176 18.63 -10.24 27.08
C PRO A 176 18.34 -8.91 26.35
N LEU A 177 18.65 -8.79 25.05
CA LEU A 177 18.37 -7.58 24.25
C LEU A 177 17.03 -7.66 23.51
N ILE A 178 16.44 -8.85 23.44
CA ILE A 178 15.19 -9.15 22.76
C ILE A 178 14.41 -10.01 23.74
N ASP A 179 13.41 -9.42 24.40
CA ASP A 179 12.66 -10.05 25.49
C ASP A 179 12.25 -11.50 25.14
N ASP A 180 12.77 -12.45 25.92
CA ASP A 180 12.47 -13.88 25.91
C ASP A 180 12.68 -14.66 24.60
N VAL A 181 13.69 -14.31 23.79
CA VAL A 181 14.14 -15.21 22.70
C VAL A 181 14.87 -16.42 23.28
N LYS A 182 14.39 -17.64 22.98
CA LYS A 182 15.12 -18.91 23.20
C LYS A 182 15.33 -19.64 21.88
N ILE A 183 16.52 -20.22 21.68
CA ILE A 183 16.84 -21.02 20.50
C ILE A 183 17.33 -22.40 20.93
N ALA A 184 16.67 -23.45 20.43
CA ALA A 184 16.96 -24.85 20.70
C ALA A 184 17.23 -25.63 19.40
N PHE A 185 17.99 -26.73 19.51
CA PHE A 185 18.35 -27.59 18.39
C PHE A 185 18.09 -29.05 18.74
N ALA A 186 17.47 -29.79 17.82
CA ALA A 186 17.36 -31.24 17.85
C ALA A 186 18.14 -31.82 16.66
N ASP A 187 18.74 -32.99 16.86
CA ASP A 187 19.61 -33.62 15.86
C ASP A 187 18.87 -34.69 15.02
N ASP A 188 17.71 -35.18 15.46
CA ASP A 188 16.93 -36.24 14.80
C ASP A 188 15.41 -36.04 14.95
N PRO A 189 14.70 -35.51 13.93
CA PRO A 189 15.26 -34.88 12.73
C PRO A 189 15.98 -33.55 13.08
N PRO A 190 16.84 -33.02 12.19
CA PRO A 190 17.48 -31.73 12.39
C PRO A 190 16.45 -30.59 12.51
N THR A 191 16.22 -30.11 13.74
CA THR A 191 15.24 -29.06 14.03
C THR A 191 15.91 -27.86 14.68
N THR A 192 15.49 -26.65 14.27
CA THR A 192 15.82 -25.38 14.92
C THR A 192 14.54 -24.73 15.41
N THR A 193 14.40 -24.61 16.72
CA THR A 193 13.24 -23.94 17.34
C THR A 193 13.65 -22.59 17.90
N VAL A 194 12.93 -21.54 17.53
CA VAL A 194 13.05 -20.19 18.07
C VAL A 194 11.75 -19.86 18.81
N SER A 195 11.80 -19.74 20.13
CA SER A 195 10.69 -19.28 20.97
C SER A 195 10.84 -17.79 21.29
N LEU A 196 9.73 -17.08 21.34
CA LEU A 196 9.59 -15.66 21.67
C LEU A 196 8.54 -15.51 22.77
N GLU A 197 8.53 -14.40 23.51
CA GLU A 197 7.51 -14.12 24.56
C GLU A 197 6.07 -14.34 24.07
N LYS A 198 5.79 -14.02 22.80
CA LYS A 198 4.44 -14.04 22.21
C LYS A 198 4.30 -14.97 20.99
N GLY A 199 5.22 -15.93 20.80
CA GLY A 199 5.15 -16.85 19.66
C GLY A 199 6.30 -17.87 19.60
N SER A 200 6.24 -18.76 18.62
CA SER A 200 7.31 -19.73 18.35
C SER A 200 7.45 -19.99 16.86
N LEU A 201 8.64 -20.39 16.47
CA LEU A 201 8.97 -20.80 15.11
C LEU A 201 9.80 -22.08 15.21
N SER A 202 9.34 -23.17 14.60
CA SER A 202 10.06 -24.44 14.55
C SER A 202 10.37 -24.77 13.11
N LEU A 203 11.65 -24.89 12.78
CA LEU A 203 12.11 -25.23 11.44
C LEU A 203 12.73 -26.62 11.46
N VAL A 204 12.18 -27.53 10.67
CA VAL A 204 12.68 -28.89 10.48
C VAL A 204 13.28 -29.00 9.08
N ARG A 205 14.48 -29.57 8.98
CA ARG A 205 15.01 -30.03 7.69
C ARG A 205 14.61 -31.49 7.50
N GLU A 206 13.96 -31.76 6.39
CA GLU A 206 13.48 -33.08 6.02
C GLU A 206 14.09 -33.49 4.68
N ASP A 207 13.99 -34.78 4.37
CA ASP A 207 14.20 -35.23 3.01
C ASP A 207 13.02 -34.77 2.13
N PRO A 208 13.28 -34.32 0.89
CA PRO A 208 12.20 -34.03 -0.05
C PRO A 208 11.30 -35.25 -0.22
N GLY A 209 9.98 -35.03 -0.21
CA GLY A 209 9.03 -36.12 -0.34
C GLY A 209 9.11 -36.81 -1.71
N GLU A 210 8.59 -38.04 -1.78
CA GLU A 210 8.34 -38.73 -3.05
C GLU A 210 7.15 -38.14 -3.83
N GLU A 211 6.38 -37.21 -3.23
CA GLU A 211 5.39 -36.40 -3.93
C GLU A 211 6.09 -35.62 -5.05
N THR A 212 6.10 -36.25 -6.21
CA THR A 212 6.75 -35.74 -7.39
C THR A 212 6.12 -34.43 -7.77
N PHE A 213 6.93 -33.53 -8.29
CA PHE A 213 6.54 -32.33 -9.01
C PHE A 213 5.30 -32.47 -9.94
N SER A 214 5.04 -33.69 -10.41
CA SER A 214 3.88 -34.09 -11.20
C SER A 214 2.56 -34.24 -10.42
N ALA A 215 2.59 -34.40 -9.10
CA ALA A 215 1.43 -34.57 -8.22
C ALA A 215 0.68 -33.27 -7.90
N VAL A 216 1.29 -32.10 -8.16
CA VAL A 216 0.55 -30.82 -8.33
C VAL A 216 -0.16 -30.80 -9.70
N ALA A 217 -0.67 -31.97 -10.11
CA ALA A 217 -1.77 -32.06 -11.04
C ALA A 217 -2.96 -31.54 -10.26
N SER A 218 -3.64 -30.53 -10.76
CA SER A 218 -4.77 -29.80 -10.17
C SER A 218 -6.00 -30.69 -9.90
N LEU A 219 -5.81 -31.84 -9.24
CA LEU A 219 -6.77 -32.90 -9.02
C LEU A 219 -7.88 -32.36 -8.12
N GLY A 220 -9.06 -32.18 -8.73
CA GLY A 220 -10.22 -31.60 -8.06
C GLY A 220 -10.21 -30.07 -7.95
N MET A 221 -9.33 -29.38 -8.68
CA MET A 221 -9.32 -27.93 -8.80
C MET A 221 -9.69 -27.48 -10.22
N ARG A 222 -10.31 -26.30 -10.32
CA ARG A 222 -10.53 -25.63 -11.60
C ARG A 222 -9.26 -24.95 -12.06
N GLU A 223 -8.70 -25.37 -13.18
CA GLU A 223 -7.55 -24.71 -13.79
C GLU A 223 -7.95 -23.41 -14.49
N VAL A 224 -7.14 -22.38 -14.30
CA VAL A 224 -7.27 -21.07 -14.96
C VAL A 224 -5.92 -20.78 -15.61
N PRO A 225 -5.83 -20.81 -16.95
CA PRO A 225 -4.60 -20.45 -17.64
C PRO A 225 -4.31 -18.96 -17.41
N VAL A 226 -3.05 -18.64 -17.10
CA VAL A 226 -2.55 -17.26 -16.94
C VAL A 226 -1.21 -17.11 -17.64
N ASP A 227 -0.84 -15.88 -17.99
CA ASP A 227 0.50 -15.63 -18.51
C ASP A 227 1.57 -15.94 -17.43
N ARG A 228 2.54 -16.79 -17.78
CA ARG A 228 3.54 -17.27 -16.83
C ARG A 228 4.48 -16.15 -16.38
N VAL A 229 4.84 -15.23 -17.29
CA VAL A 229 5.72 -14.10 -17.00
C VAL A 229 5.05 -13.17 -15.99
N GLU A 230 3.78 -12.81 -16.23
CA GLU A 230 2.96 -12.03 -15.31
C GLU A 230 2.83 -12.70 -13.94
N MET A 231 2.55 -14.00 -13.88
CA MET A 231 2.42 -14.69 -12.61
C MET A 231 3.73 -14.69 -11.80
N GLU A 232 4.86 -15.01 -12.43
CA GLU A 232 6.15 -14.99 -11.74
C GLU A 232 6.55 -13.55 -11.34
N ARG A 233 6.28 -12.55 -12.18
CA ARG A 233 6.45 -11.12 -11.87
C ARG A 233 5.62 -10.69 -10.67
N LEU A 234 4.33 -11.06 -10.65
CA LEU A 234 3.39 -10.77 -9.56
C LEU A 234 3.93 -11.29 -8.23
N LEU A 235 4.35 -12.54 -8.23
CA LEU A 235 4.87 -13.21 -7.05
C LEU A 235 6.20 -12.59 -6.60
N ILE A 236 7.16 -12.34 -7.49
CA ILE A 236 8.45 -11.74 -7.12
C ILE A 236 8.31 -10.33 -6.58
N ARG A 237 7.62 -9.45 -7.31
CA ARG A 237 7.49 -8.03 -6.92
C ARG A 237 6.63 -7.88 -5.68
N GLY A 238 5.54 -8.65 -5.60
CA GLY A 238 4.68 -8.68 -4.42
C GLY A 238 5.43 -9.13 -3.18
N TRP A 239 6.22 -10.20 -3.29
CA TRP A 239 7.03 -10.71 -2.18
C TRP A 239 8.12 -9.73 -1.76
N ARG A 240 8.85 -9.17 -2.73
CA ARG A 240 9.88 -8.17 -2.49
C ARG A 240 9.30 -6.98 -1.73
N ARG A 241 8.17 -6.44 -2.19
CA ARG A 241 7.57 -5.27 -1.56
C ARG A 241 7.01 -5.59 -0.19
N ALA A 242 6.41 -6.77 0.01
CA ALA A 242 5.97 -7.21 1.32
C ALA A 242 7.12 -7.21 2.34
N LEU A 243 8.32 -7.66 1.95
CA LEU A 243 9.51 -7.63 2.81
C LEU A 243 10.00 -6.22 3.14
N GLU A 244 9.93 -5.30 2.17
CA GLU A 244 10.30 -3.90 2.38
C GLU A 244 9.34 -3.21 3.35
N VAL A 245 8.04 -3.54 3.28
CA VAL A 245 7.01 -2.92 4.12
C VAL A 245 6.96 -3.54 5.52
N LEU A 246 7.09 -4.87 5.62
CA LEU A 246 6.91 -5.60 6.87
C LEU A 246 8.22 -5.65 7.70
N ALA A 247 9.38 -5.52 7.05
CA ALA A 247 10.69 -5.48 7.69
C ALA A 247 11.60 -4.34 7.15
N PRO A 248 11.16 -3.07 7.20
CA PRO A 248 11.84 -1.95 6.53
C PRO A 248 13.22 -1.66 7.11
N ALA A 249 14.19 -1.34 6.25
CA ALA A 249 15.60 -1.12 6.60
C ALA A 249 15.91 0.16 7.44
N GLY A 250 14.91 0.82 8.03
CA GLY A 250 15.10 2.04 8.85
C GLY A 250 15.75 3.22 8.12
N ARG A 251 15.85 3.16 6.79
CA ARG A 251 16.49 4.19 5.97
C ARG A 251 15.53 5.36 5.79
N LYS A 252 16.01 6.57 6.09
CA LYS A 252 15.31 7.79 5.74
C LYS A 252 15.43 8.03 4.22
N PRO A 253 14.39 8.55 3.56
CA PRO A 253 14.50 8.95 2.16
C PRO A 253 15.58 10.02 2.02
N GLN A 254 16.36 9.93 0.94
CA GLN A 254 17.34 10.96 0.63
C GLN A 254 16.60 12.20 0.14
N MET A 255 16.67 13.29 0.92
CA MET A 255 15.93 14.53 0.66
C MET A 255 16.66 15.38 -0.39
N THR A 256 16.73 14.85 -1.62
CA THR A 256 17.39 15.53 -2.74
C THR A 256 16.35 16.21 -3.61
N SER A 257 16.47 17.51 -3.80
CA SER A 257 15.68 18.26 -4.78
C SER A 257 16.09 17.92 -6.21
N LYS A 258 15.14 17.93 -7.14
CA LYS A 258 15.37 17.64 -8.56
C LYS A 258 14.64 18.65 -9.43
N ARG A 259 15.16 18.94 -10.62
CA ARG A 259 14.50 19.77 -11.63
C ARG A 259 14.63 19.12 -12.99
N VAL A 260 13.54 19.16 -13.75
CA VAL A 260 13.43 18.69 -15.13
C VAL A 260 12.64 19.74 -15.92
N PRO A 261 12.62 19.71 -17.27
CA PRO A 261 11.65 20.50 -18.01
C PRO A 261 10.23 20.21 -17.48
N HIS A 262 9.42 21.26 -17.30
CA HIS A 262 8.02 21.15 -16.83
C HIS A 262 7.83 20.58 -15.42
N GLY A 263 8.90 20.50 -14.60
CA GLY A 263 8.69 20.17 -13.20
C GLY A 263 9.90 20.22 -12.28
N ARG A 264 9.61 20.26 -10.99
CA ARG A 264 10.61 20.17 -9.92
C ARG A 264 10.08 19.43 -8.70
N LEU A 265 10.98 18.76 -8.01
CA LEU A 265 10.78 18.12 -6.71
C LEU A 265 11.59 18.89 -5.67
N GLU A 266 10.91 19.31 -4.61
CA GLU A 266 11.46 20.03 -3.46
C GLU A 266 11.05 19.33 -2.17
N TRP A 267 11.64 19.78 -1.06
CA TRP A 267 11.40 19.24 0.27
C TRP A 267 11.04 20.36 1.24
N HIS A 268 9.88 20.26 1.86
CA HIS A 268 9.36 21.21 2.85
C HIS A 268 9.08 20.44 4.13
N ASP A 269 9.81 20.76 5.20
CA ASP A 269 9.72 20.09 6.51
C ASP A 269 9.71 18.55 6.43
N GLY A 270 10.54 18.02 5.54
CA GLY A 270 10.70 16.58 5.32
C GLY A 270 9.61 15.91 4.48
N GLN A 271 8.66 16.67 3.91
CA GLN A 271 7.68 16.21 2.94
C GLN A 271 8.04 16.62 1.51
N ARG A 272 7.66 15.79 0.53
CA ARG A 272 7.89 16.08 -0.89
C ARG A 272 6.86 17.09 -1.41
N LEU A 273 7.36 18.14 -2.05
CA LEU A 273 6.58 19.07 -2.85
C LEU A 273 6.96 18.91 -4.32
N VAL A 274 5.98 18.75 -5.18
CA VAL A 274 6.20 18.61 -6.62
C VAL A 274 5.43 19.71 -7.34
N LEU A 275 6.12 20.46 -8.20
CA LEU A 275 5.49 21.43 -9.08
C LEU A 275 5.59 20.94 -10.52
N LEU A 276 4.48 20.97 -11.25
CA LEU A 276 4.33 20.48 -12.61
C LEU A 276 3.55 21.49 -13.47
N ASP A 277 3.96 21.71 -14.72
CA ASP A 277 3.28 22.61 -15.66
C ASP A 277 3.29 22.07 -17.09
N GLY A 278 2.40 22.58 -17.95
CA GLY A 278 2.40 22.32 -19.39
C GLY A 278 1.29 21.38 -19.87
N THR A 279 1.52 20.75 -21.03
CA THR A 279 0.59 19.77 -21.62
C THR A 279 0.52 18.49 -20.77
N PRO A 280 -0.53 17.66 -20.94
CA PRO A 280 -0.65 16.39 -20.24
C PRO A 280 0.60 15.50 -20.37
N GLU A 281 1.19 15.41 -21.56
CA GLU A 281 2.40 14.63 -21.81
C GLU A 281 3.63 15.23 -21.11
N GLN A 282 3.73 16.57 -21.05
CA GLN A 282 4.82 17.27 -20.36
C GLN A 282 4.74 17.05 -18.85
N ILE A 283 3.54 17.20 -18.28
CA ILE A 283 3.25 16.95 -16.85
C ILE A 283 3.56 15.49 -16.51
N GLY A 284 3.04 14.53 -17.29
CA GLY A 284 3.28 13.11 -17.09
C GLY A 284 4.77 12.79 -17.14
N THR A 285 5.47 13.27 -18.17
CA THR A 285 6.92 13.08 -18.34
C THR A 285 7.71 13.65 -17.16
N ALA A 286 7.37 14.86 -16.70
CA ALA A 286 8.05 15.50 -15.59
C ALA A 286 7.83 14.73 -14.28
N HIS A 287 6.59 14.34 -13.99
CA HIS A 287 6.23 13.53 -12.83
C HIS A 287 7.03 12.21 -12.81
N GLY A 288 7.09 11.48 -13.94
CA GLY A 288 7.82 10.22 -14.04
C GLY A 288 9.32 10.36 -13.80
N LYS A 289 9.95 11.40 -14.37
CA LYS A 289 11.39 11.67 -14.17
C LYS A 289 11.73 12.07 -12.74
N LEU A 290 10.86 12.81 -12.06
CA LEU A 290 11.09 13.29 -10.69
C LEU A 290 10.94 12.16 -9.66
N LEU A 291 9.90 11.33 -9.83
CA LEU A 291 9.42 10.39 -8.81
C LEU A 291 9.45 8.91 -9.24
N GLY A 292 10.14 8.53 -10.31
CA GLY A 292 10.11 7.15 -10.83
C GLY A 292 10.48 6.05 -9.82
N ALA A 293 11.33 6.34 -8.82
CA ALA A 293 11.66 5.37 -7.77
C ALA A 293 10.51 5.17 -6.77
N GLU A 294 9.89 6.26 -6.34
CA GLU A 294 8.70 6.28 -5.48
C GLU A 294 7.50 5.65 -6.20
N MET A 295 7.33 5.96 -7.49
CA MET A 295 6.27 5.39 -8.34
C MET A 295 6.40 3.88 -8.45
N ARG A 296 7.60 3.34 -8.69
CA ARG A 296 7.82 1.87 -8.71
C ARG A 296 7.41 1.21 -7.40
N LYS A 297 7.75 1.81 -6.25
CA LYS A 297 7.31 1.30 -4.93
C LYS A 297 5.80 1.38 -4.76
N CYS A 298 5.18 2.45 -5.26
CA CYS A 298 3.73 2.60 -5.28
C CYS A 298 3.08 1.46 -6.08
N MET A 299 3.51 1.25 -7.34
CA MET A 299 3.03 0.16 -8.21
C MET A 299 3.28 -1.22 -7.61
N ASP A 300 4.47 -1.47 -7.06
CA ASP A 300 4.81 -2.67 -6.29
C ASP A 300 3.85 -2.94 -5.14
N SER A 301 3.34 -1.89 -4.50
CA SER A 301 2.41 -2.02 -3.38
C SER A 301 0.99 -2.33 -3.88
N VAL A 302 0.50 -1.59 -4.86
CA VAL A 302 -0.91 -1.64 -5.29
C VAL A 302 -1.21 -2.75 -6.29
N LEU A 303 -0.31 -3.01 -7.24
CA LEU A 303 -0.51 -4.04 -8.26
C LEU A 303 -0.02 -5.40 -7.76
N TYR A 304 1.16 -5.41 -7.13
CA TYR A 304 1.87 -6.66 -6.92
C TYR A 304 1.72 -7.23 -5.50
N ALA A 305 1.97 -6.43 -4.46
CA ALA A 305 1.80 -6.89 -3.08
C ALA A 305 0.32 -7.13 -2.76
N ILE A 306 -0.55 -6.17 -3.09
CA ILE A 306 -2.00 -6.37 -2.95
C ILE A 306 -2.50 -7.42 -3.92
N GLY A 307 -2.03 -7.45 -5.17
CA GLY A 307 -2.49 -8.46 -6.12
C GLY A 307 -2.21 -9.88 -5.67
N PHE A 308 -1.03 -10.13 -5.11
CA PHE A 308 -0.70 -11.42 -4.52
C PHE A 308 -1.64 -11.79 -3.37
N VAL A 309 -1.86 -10.87 -2.44
CA VAL A 309 -2.75 -11.08 -1.28
C VAL A 309 -4.21 -11.25 -1.71
N ASP A 310 -4.69 -10.45 -2.66
CA ASP A 310 -6.06 -10.49 -3.12
C ASP A 310 -6.36 -11.74 -3.95
N THR A 311 -5.40 -12.21 -4.75
CA THR A 311 -5.53 -13.49 -5.45
C THR A 311 -5.72 -14.64 -4.47
N ILE A 312 -4.91 -14.73 -3.41
CA ILE A 312 -5.10 -15.74 -2.35
C ILE A 312 -6.45 -15.59 -1.67
N ARG A 313 -6.86 -14.35 -1.35
CA ARG A 313 -8.08 -14.05 -0.59
C ARG A 313 -9.37 -14.32 -1.38
N SER A 314 -9.36 -14.02 -2.67
CA SER A 314 -10.54 -14.02 -3.52
C SER A 314 -10.68 -15.29 -4.35
N GLY A 315 -9.57 -16.01 -4.60
CA GLY A 315 -9.51 -17.09 -5.56
C GLY A 315 -9.62 -16.62 -7.02
N LYS A 316 -9.46 -15.32 -7.27
CA LYS A 316 -9.52 -14.71 -8.60
C LYS A 316 -8.17 -14.16 -9.00
N TRP A 317 -7.84 -14.22 -10.29
CA TRP A 317 -6.62 -13.61 -10.80
C TRP A 317 -6.76 -12.08 -10.71
N PHE A 318 -5.96 -11.45 -9.87
CA PHE A 318 -6.10 -10.02 -9.58
C PHE A 318 -5.77 -9.11 -10.78
N PRO A 319 -4.72 -9.37 -11.57
CA PRO A 319 -4.45 -8.60 -12.80
C PRO A 319 -5.66 -8.53 -13.74
N ASP A 320 -6.37 -9.64 -13.95
CA ASP A 320 -7.55 -9.66 -14.81
C ASP A 320 -8.73 -8.86 -14.24
N GLN A 321 -8.87 -8.81 -12.91
CA GLN A 321 -9.87 -7.94 -12.29
C GLN A 321 -9.57 -6.46 -12.54
N LEU A 322 -8.29 -6.06 -12.49
CA LEU A 322 -7.88 -4.70 -12.81
C LEU A 322 -8.05 -4.40 -14.30
N ARG A 323 -7.69 -5.32 -15.20
CA ARG A 323 -7.92 -5.17 -16.65
C ARG A 323 -9.39 -5.01 -16.97
N GLU A 324 -10.26 -5.81 -16.34
CA GLU A 324 -11.70 -5.71 -16.53
C GLU A 324 -12.26 -4.39 -16.00
N ALA A 325 -11.78 -3.92 -14.84
CA ALA A 325 -12.10 -2.59 -14.34
C ALA A 325 -11.65 -1.51 -15.33
N PHE A 326 -10.39 -1.57 -15.79
CA PHE A 326 -9.85 -0.59 -16.73
C PHE A 326 -10.63 -0.58 -18.04
N ARG A 327 -10.95 -1.74 -18.62
CA ARG A 327 -11.74 -1.87 -19.85
C ARG A 327 -13.11 -1.19 -19.75
N ARG A 328 -13.74 -1.24 -18.57
CA ARG A 328 -15.06 -0.62 -18.31
C ARG A 328 -14.95 0.88 -18.00
N LEU A 329 -13.88 1.29 -17.32
CA LEU A 329 -13.64 2.68 -16.91
C LEU A 329 -13.07 3.54 -18.05
N SER A 330 -12.15 3.00 -18.86
CA SER A 330 -11.36 3.75 -19.83
C SER A 330 -12.20 4.50 -20.89
N PRO A 331 -13.36 3.99 -21.38
CA PRO A 331 -14.19 4.75 -22.30
C PRO A 331 -14.78 6.04 -21.69
N HIS A 332 -14.80 6.16 -20.37
CA HIS A 332 -15.32 7.31 -19.64
C HIS A 332 -14.20 8.25 -19.14
N MET A 333 -12.93 7.92 -19.39
CA MET A 333 -11.79 8.73 -18.97
C MET A 333 -11.45 9.79 -20.03
N PRO A 334 -11.14 11.04 -19.64
CA PRO A 334 -10.63 12.05 -20.56
C PRO A 334 -9.34 11.61 -21.27
N ALA A 335 -9.22 11.96 -22.55
CA ALA A 335 -8.07 11.58 -23.38
C ALA A 335 -6.75 12.18 -22.89
N ASP A 336 -6.80 13.41 -22.35
CA ASP A 336 -5.65 14.07 -21.74
C ASP A 336 -5.14 13.35 -20.49
N HIS A 337 -6.03 12.84 -19.63
CA HIS A 337 -5.64 12.05 -18.45
C HIS A 337 -4.98 10.72 -18.86
N LEU A 338 -5.47 10.09 -19.92
CA LEU A 338 -4.84 8.89 -20.49
C LEU A 338 -3.44 9.22 -21.05
N ALA A 339 -3.29 10.33 -21.78
CA ALA A 339 -2.01 10.78 -22.31
C ALA A 339 -1.00 11.14 -21.20
N GLU A 340 -1.43 11.83 -20.13
CA GLU A 340 -0.61 12.10 -18.94
C GLU A 340 -0.13 10.79 -18.29
N THR A 341 -1.01 9.79 -18.17
CA THR A 341 -0.69 8.48 -17.59
C THR A 341 0.33 7.71 -18.44
N ASP A 342 0.17 7.72 -19.76
CA ASP A 342 1.09 7.04 -20.68
C ASP A 342 2.48 7.69 -20.67
N ALA A 343 2.55 9.04 -20.74
CA ALA A 343 3.80 9.77 -20.68
C ALA A 343 4.52 9.59 -19.33
N LEU A 344 3.76 9.53 -18.24
CA LEU A 344 4.24 9.20 -16.90
C LEU A 344 4.88 7.80 -16.86
N ALA A 345 4.22 6.80 -17.44
CA ALA A 345 4.72 5.42 -17.50
C ALA A 345 6.05 5.35 -18.26
N ASP A 346 6.07 5.91 -19.48
CA ASP A 346 7.23 5.90 -20.37
C ASP A 346 8.43 6.58 -19.69
N ALA A 347 8.22 7.72 -19.03
CA ALA A 347 9.26 8.46 -18.32
C ALA A 347 9.76 7.76 -17.04
N ALA A 348 8.90 7.00 -16.35
CA ALA A 348 9.25 6.25 -15.15
C ALA A 348 9.92 4.90 -15.45
N GLY A 349 9.91 4.46 -16.72
CA GLY A 349 10.37 3.13 -17.14
C GLY A 349 9.44 2.01 -16.65
N LEU A 350 8.14 2.28 -16.63
CA LEU A 350 7.08 1.31 -16.35
C LEU A 350 6.36 0.95 -17.65
N THR A 351 5.63 -0.17 -17.67
CA THR A 351 4.70 -0.38 -18.78
C THR A 351 3.52 0.58 -18.63
N ARG A 352 2.93 0.98 -19.76
CA ARG A 352 1.71 1.81 -19.76
C ARG A 352 0.57 1.13 -19.02
N GLU A 353 0.43 -0.18 -19.19
CA GLU A 353 -0.55 -1.00 -18.45
C GLU A 353 -0.35 -0.88 -16.93
N GLU A 354 0.88 -0.98 -16.41
CA GLU A 354 1.12 -0.80 -14.97
C GLU A 354 0.64 0.57 -14.47
N ALA A 355 0.95 1.65 -15.19
CA ALA A 355 0.53 2.98 -14.79
C ALA A 355 -1.00 3.16 -14.87
N GLN A 356 -1.62 2.65 -15.93
CA GLN A 356 -3.07 2.69 -16.15
C GLN A 356 -3.82 1.90 -15.07
N LEU A 357 -3.43 0.65 -14.83
CA LEU A 357 -4.02 -0.20 -13.79
C LEU A 357 -3.76 0.36 -12.39
N GLY A 358 -2.60 0.98 -12.15
CA GLY A 358 -2.28 1.63 -10.89
C GLY A 358 -3.17 2.84 -10.60
N ASN A 359 -3.53 3.61 -11.63
CA ASN A 359 -4.36 4.81 -11.49
C ASN A 359 -5.86 4.52 -11.27
N ILE A 360 -6.35 3.34 -11.66
CA ILE A 360 -7.73 2.91 -11.36
C ILE A 360 -7.86 2.17 -10.03
N PHE A 361 -6.76 1.74 -9.40
CA PHE A 361 -6.77 0.99 -8.15
C PHE A 361 -7.59 1.63 -7.01
N PRO A 362 -7.69 2.97 -6.88
CA PRO A 362 -8.58 3.60 -5.89
C PRO A 362 -10.06 3.20 -6.02
N GLU A 363 -10.52 2.73 -7.18
CA GLU A 363 -11.90 2.24 -7.42
C GLU A 363 -12.29 1.00 -6.60
N LEU A 364 -11.37 0.52 -5.75
CA LEU A 364 -11.57 -0.64 -4.90
C LEU A 364 -11.73 -0.28 -3.40
N PHE A 365 -11.64 0.99 -2.96
CA PHE A 365 -11.49 1.34 -1.52
C PHE A 365 -12.13 2.66 -0.99
N HIS A 366 -11.95 2.98 0.31
CA HIS A 366 -12.88 3.83 1.10
C HIS A 366 -12.27 4.72 2.22
N CYS A 367 -12.82 5.93 2.53
CA CYS A 367 -12.24 6.97 3.44
C CYS A 367 -13.24 7.85 4.27
N SER A 368 -12.84 9.05 4.79
CA SER A 368 -13.71 10.04 5.53
C SER A 368 -13.35 11.55 5.34
N GLY A 369 -14.26 12.53 5.57
CA GLY A 369 -14.01 13.99 5.38
C GLY A 369 -15.10 14.98 5.87
N PHE A 370 -14.82 16.29 5.98
CA PHE A 370 -15.74 17.35 6.45
C PHE A 370 -15.42 18.75 5.88
N ALA A 371 -16.38 19.67 5.95
CA ALA A 371 -16.17 21.11 5.75
C ALA A 371 -16.97 21.94 6.78
N VAL A 372 -16.36 23.00 7.31
CA VAL A 372 -16.95 23.94 8.29
C VAL A 372 -16.56 25.37 7.92
N PHE A 373 -17.45 26.35 8.10
CA PHE A 373 -17.25 27.74 7.68
C PHE A 373 -18.22 28.68 8.43
N GLY A 374 -18.24 29.98 8.09
CA GLY A 374 -19.28 30.90 8.60
C GLY A 374 -19.31 30.97 10.13
N LYS A 375 -20.49 30.85 10.74
CA LYS A 375 -20.62 30.88 12.21
C LYS A 375 -19.98 29.67 12.90
N ALA A 376 -19.67 28.60 12.17
CA ALA A 376 -18.97 27.46 12.74
C ALA A 376 -17.49 27.78 13.02
N THR A 377 -16.90 28.77 12.33
CA THR A 377 -15.47 29.11 12.42
C THR A 377 -15.27 30.46 13.11
N ALA A 378 -14.09 30.66 13.70
CA ALA A 378 -13.84 31.83 14.56
C ALA A 378 -13.93 33.17 13.82
N ASP A 379 -13.66 33.14 12.52
CA ASP A 379 -13.50 34.29 11.62
C ASP A 379 -14.35 34.17 10.34
N GLY A 380 -15.19 33.14 10.23
CA GLY A 380 -15.96 32.86 9.01
C GLY A 380 -15.21 32.08 7.93
N THR A 381 -13.91 31.81 8.11
CA THR A 381 -13.06 31.10 7.15
C THR A 381 -13.55 29.69 6.90
N LEU A 382 -13.48 29.22 5.65
CA LEU A 382 -13.83 27.85 5.30
C LEU A 382 -12.64 26.89 5.52
N TYR A 383 -12.86 25.90 6.39
CA TYR A 383 -11.95 24.80 6.65
C TYR A 383 -12.52 23.50 6.07
N HIS A 384 -11.82 22.93 5.10
CA HIS A 384 -12.14 21.63 4.54
C HIS A 384 -11.13 20.60 5.03
N GLY A 385 -11.57 19.67 5.88
CA GLY A 385 -10.74 18.61 6.44
C GLY A 385 -10.99 17.26 5.80
N ARG A 386 -9.91 16.57 5.41
CA ARG A 386 -10.00 15.24 4.81
C ARG A 386 -9.16 14.22 5.58
N VAL A 387 -9.74 13.03 5.83
CA VAL A 387 -9.08 11.87 6.46
C VAL A 387 -8.98 10.68 5.49
N LEU A 388 -7.78 10.36 4.99
CA LEU A 388 -7.53 9.13 4.24
C LEU A 388 -7.38 7.95 5.20
N ASP A 389 -8.37 7.08 5.33
CA ASP A 389 -8.23 5.84 6.11
C ASP A 389 -7.83 4.69 5.19
N TYR A 390 -6.58 4.72 4.72
CA TYR A 390 -6.06 3.79 3.72
C TYR A 390 -4.86 2.98 4.19
N MET A 391 -4.62 1.84 3.55
CA MET A 391 -3.73 0.76 3.97
C MET A 391 -2.29 1.21 4.32
N THR A 392 -2.07 1.77 5.52
CA THR A 392 -0.73 2.14 6.04
C THR A 392 0.23 0.95 6.12
N HIS A 393 -0.33 -0.26 6.03
CA HIS A 393 0.37 -1.54 6.03
C HIS A 393 0.90 -1.99 4.65
N ILE A 394 0.72 -1.22 3.57
CA ILE A 394 1.33 -1.52 2.25
C ILE A 394 2.40 -0.50 1.84
N GLY A 395 2.76 0.44 2.70
CA GLY A 395 3.91 1.34 2.47
C GLY A 395 3.67 2.44 1.44
N LEU A 396 2.41 2.82 1.17
CA LEU A 396 2.11 3.93 0.26
C LEU A 396 2.62 5.29 0.75
N GLN A 397 2.80 5.43 2.06
CA GLN A 397 3.38 6.62 2.67
C GLN A 397 4.80 6.92 2.14
N ASP A 398 5.53 5.93 1.65
CA ASP A 398 6.86 6.13 1.05
C ASP A 398 6.79 6.96 -0.25
N ALA A 399 5.63 6.92 -0.90
CA ALA A 399 5.33 7.58 -2.17
C ALA A 399 4.49 8.87 -2.01
N ALA A 400 4.16 9.28 -0.78
CA ALA A 400 3.34 10.48 -0.56
C ALA A 400 4.05 11.76 -1.02
N ALA A 401 3.28 12.64 -1.66
CA ALA A 401 3.74 13.96 -2.10
C ALA A 401 2.55 14.94 -2.23
N THR A 402 2.84 16.23 -2.01
CA THR A 402 1.94 17.33 -2.38
C THR A 402 2.31 17.80 -3.77
N PHE A 403 1.33 17.89 -4.67
CA PHE A 403 1.51 18.33 -6.04
C PHE A 403 0.84 19.68 -6.25
N ILE A 404 1.56 20.62 -6.84
CA ILE A 404 1.01 21.84 -7.42
C ILE A 404 1.11 21.70 -8.94
N VAL A 405 -0.02 21.73 -9.63
CA VAL A 405 -0.09 21.42 -11.06
C VAL A 405 -0.75 22.58 -11.80
N LYS A 406 -0.11 23.04 -12.87
CA LYS A 406 -0.62 24.06 -13.80
C LYS A 406 -0.74 23.45 -15.21
N PRO A 407 -1.83 22.74 -15.52
CA PRO A 407 -2.04 22.22 -16.87
C PRO A 407 -2.40 23.36 -17.84
N ASP A 408 -1.93 23.25 -19.08
CA ASP A 408 -2.25 24.23 -20.13
C ASP A 408 -3.76 24.31 -20.37
N GLY A 409 -4.28 25.54 -20.42
CA GLY A 409 -5.71 25.81 -20.67
C GLY A 409 -6.67 25.40 -19.55
N LYS A 410 -6.17 24.98 -18.38
CA LYS A 410 -6.98 24.51 -17.24
C LYS A 410 -6.67 25.29 -15.96
N ILE A 411 -7.52 25.12 -14.96
CA ILE A 411 -7.34 25.75 -13.66
C ILE A 411 -6.16 25.08 -12.91
N PRO A 412 -5.18 25.86 -12.41
CA PRO A 412 -4.12 25.32 -11.57
C PRO A 412 -4.67 24.80 -10.23
N PHE A 413 -4.10 23.73 -9.70
CA PHE A 413 -4.59 23.10 -8.48
C PHE A 413 -3.49 22.50 -7.60
N ALA A 414 -3.82 22.35 -6.32
CA ALA A 414 -3.06 21.58 -5.35
C ALA A 414 -3.72 20.21 -5.13
N ASN A 415 -2.93 19.14 -5.12
CA ASN A 415 -3.39 17.77 -4.92
C ASN A 415 -2.49 17.06 -3.90
N VAL A 416 -3.10 16.48 -2.85
CA VAL A 416 -2.38 15.66 -1.87
C VAL A 416 -2.50 14.21 -2.30
N GLY A 417 -1.41 13.65 -2.85
CA GLY A 417 -1.44 12.39 -3.58
C GLY A 417 -0.20 11.53 -3.38
N TYR A 418 0.07 10.70 -4.38
CA TYR A 418 1.16 9.72 -4.36
C TYR A 418 1.89 9.72 -5.69
N ALA A 419 3.19 9.43 -5.65
CA ALA A 419 3.99 9.20 -6.85
C ALA A 419 3.32 8.14 -7.74
N GLY A 420 3.10 8.49 -9.01
CA GLY A 420 2.44 7.61 -9.97
C GLY A 420 0.92 7.75 -10.07
N PHE A 421 0.29 8.52 -9.19
CA PHE A 421 -1.15 8.75 -9.19
C PHE A 421 -1.47 10.14 -9.74
N ILE A 422 -2.16 10.19 -10.89
CA ILE A 422 -2.54 11.44 -11.57
C ILE A 422 -3.92 11.94 -11.15
N GLY A 423 -4.77 11.05 -10.64
CA GLY A 423 -6.09 11.41 -10.14
C GLY A 423 -6.03 12.25 -8.85
N SER A 424 -7.19 12.63 -8.34
CA SER A 424 -7.30 13.35 -7.06
C SER A 424 -8.22 12.62 -6.09
N VAL A 425 -7.84 12.65 -4.82
CA VAL A 425 -8.72 12.24 -3.70
C VAL A 425 -8.87 13.36 -2.67
N THR A 426 -8.05 14.41 -2.78
CA THR A 426 -7.94 15.52 -1.83
C THR A 426 -7.20 16.67 -2.50
N GLY A 427 -7.87 17.80 -2.70
CA GLY A 427 -7.25 18.93 -3.35
C GLY A 427 -8.10 20.20 -3.35
N MET A 428 -7.47 21.30 -3.74
CA MET A 428 -8.14 22.57 -3.97
C MET A 428 -7.60 23.25 -5.22
N ASN A 429 -8.38 24.10 -5.87
CA ASN A 429 -7.95 24.79 -7.09
C ASN A 429 -7.83 26.31 -6.92
N ALA A 430 -7.24 26.96 -7.92
CA ALA A 430 -7.01 28.41 -7.93
C ALA A 430 -8.31 29.24 -7.94
N ARG A 431 -9.48 28.62 -8.15
CA ARG A 431 -10.81 29.23 -8.05
C ARG A 431 -11.45 29.03 -6.68
N GLN A 432 -10.65 28.61 -5.70
CA GLN A 432 -11.04 28.43 -4.30
C GLN A 432 -12.10 27.34 -4.07
N ILE A 433 -12.13 26.34 -4.95
CA ILE A 433 -12.89 25.11 -4.76
C ILE A 433 -12.03 24.12 -3.97
N GLY A 434 -12.59 23.53 -2.92
CA GLY A 434 -11.97 22.46 -2.12
C GLY A 434 -12.76 21.16 -2.24
N LEU A 435 -12.06 20.04 -2.44
CA LEU A 435 -12.66 18.74 -2.69
C LEU A 435 -12.06 17.65 -1.78
N GLY A 436 -12.94 16.81 -1.26
CA GLY A 436 -12.58 15.65 -0.46
C GLY A 436 -13.58 14.52 -0.63
N GLU A 437 -13.08 13.29 -0.62
CA GLU A 437 -13.89 12.09 -0.86
C GLU A 437 -13.81 11.11 0.33
N MET A 438 -14.87 10.30 0.43
CA MET A 438 -14.99 9.13 1.28
C MET A 438 -15.61 7.95 0.49
N GLY A 439 -14.89 6.84 0.34
CA GLY A 439 -15.54 5.70 -0.31
C GLY A 439 -16.57 4.96 0.54
N GLY A 440 -17.54 4.38 -0.15
CA GLY A 440 -18.64 3.59 0.40
C GLY A 440 -18.45 2.09 0.17
N GLY A 441 -18.96 1.61 -0.95
CA GLY A 441 -19.09 0.21 -1.35
C GLY A 441 -19.22 0.10 -2.87
N GLY A 442 -19.87 -0.95 -3.39
CA GLY A 442 -20.20 -1.04 -4.82
C GLY A 442 -19.05 -1.43 -5.77
N ALA A 443 -17.92 -1.92 -5.25
CA ALA A 443 -16.84 -2.45 -6.08
C ALA A 443 -17.38 -3.45 -7.11
N GLY A 444 -17.04 -3.26 -8.40
CA GLY A 444 -17.61 -3.99 -9.53
C GLY A 444 -18.65 -3.20 -10.35
N LYS A 445 -19.12 -2.04 -9.85
CA LYS A 445 -19.92 -1.08 -10.63
C LYS A 445 -19.02 -0.04 -11.30
N TRP A 446 -18.43 -0.43 -12.44
CA TRP A 446 -17.35 0.33 -13.10
C TRP A 446 -17.75 1.01 -14.42
N ASP A 447 -19.03 0.98 -14.81
CA ASP A 447 -19.51 1.60 -16.06
C ASP A 447 -19.75 3.11 -15.88
N GLY A 448 -18.68 3.86 -15.62
CA GLY A 448 -18.74 5.30 -15.45
C GLY A 448 -17.36 5.94 -15.29
N VAL A 449 -17.34 7.24 -15.06
CA VAL A 449 -16.09 7.98 -14.82
C VAL A 449 -15.51 7.55 -13.46
N PRO A 450 -14.21 7.19 -13.39
CA PRO A 450 -13.56 6.93 -12.10
C PRO A 450 -13.71 8.12 -11.15
N MET A 451 -13.90 7.86 -9.85
CA MET A 451 -13.99 8.88 -8.82
C MET A 451 -12.77 9.80 -8.83
N ALA A 452 -11.58 9.21 -8.91
CA ALA A 452 -10.33 9.96 -8.92
C ALA A 452 -10.21 10.90 -10.13
N THR A 453 -10.80 10.49 -11.26
CA THR A 453 -10.89 11.27 -12.50
C THR A 453 -11.90 12.39 -12.34
N LEU A 454 -13.11 12.15 -11.79
CA LEU A 454 -14.09 13.22 -11.53
C LEU A 454 -13.54 14.29 -10.59
N MET A 455 -12.87 13.87 -9.52
CA MET A 455 -12.19 14.78 -8.60
C MET A 455 -11.12 15.62 -9.30
N ARG A 456 -10.29 15.01 -10.15
CA ARG A 456 -9.28 15.72 -10.94
C ARG A 456 -9.92 16.70 -11.92
N ARG A 457 -10.96 16.28 -12.65
CA ARG A 457 -11.72 17.14 -13.57
C ARG A 457 -12.31 18.36 -12.86
N ALA A 458 -12.90 18.19 -11.68
CA ALA A 458 -13.43 19.32 -10.92
C ALA A 458 -12.35 20.33 -10.52
N LEU A 459 -11.15 19.86 -10.16
CA LEU A 459 -10.02 20.76 -9.88
C LEU A 459 -9.59 21.55 -11.14
N GLU A 460 -9.63 20.91 -12.30
CA GLU A 460 -9.19 21.46 -13.58
C GLU A 460 -10.22 22.35 -14.29
N GLU A 461 -11.51 22.06 -14.12
CA GLU A 461 -12.61 22.57 -14.95
C GLU A 461 -13.60 23.46 -14.17
N CYS A 462 -13.76 23.27 -12.85
CA CYS A 462 -14.82 23.93 -12.09
C CYS A 462 -14.34 25.17 -11.33
N GLU A 463 -15.03 26.29 -11.55
CA GLU A 463 -14.85 27.55 -10.85
C GLU A 463 -15.83 27.75 -9.69
N THR A 464 -16.99 27.08 -9.70
CA THR A 464 -18.05 27.26 -8.68
C THR A 464 -18.57 25.94 -8.13
N LEU A 465 -19.17 25.97 -6.93
CA LEU A 465 -19.82 24.79 -6.35
C LEU A 465 -20.95 24.24 -7.22
N ASP A 466 -21.67 25.11 -7.94
CA ASP A 466 -22.73 24.69 -8.87
C ASP A 466 -22.16 23.91 -10.07
N GLN A 467 -21.02 24.33 -10.61
CA GLN A 467 -20.35 23.58 -11.68
C GLN A 467 -19.86 22.21 -11.19
N VAL A 468 -19.39 22.11 -9.94
CA VAL A 468 -19.03 20.81 -9.34
C VAL A 468 -20.26 19.89 -9.23
N LYS A 469 -21.40 20.42 -8.75
CA LYS A 469 -22.66 19.65 -8.68
C LYS A 469 -23.15 19.22 -10.06
N ALA A 470 -23.07 20.10 -11.06
CA ALA A 470 -23.44 19.79 -12.44
C ALA A 470 -22.56 18.67 -13.01
N LEU A 471 -21.23 18.78 -12.88
CA LEU A 471 -20.28 17.75 -13.32
C LEU A 471 -20.60 16.38 -12.73
N TRP A 472 -20.92 16.30 -11.44
CA TRP A 472 -21.30 15.05 -10.80
C TRP A 472 -22.65 14.52 -11.28
N THR A 473 -23.62 15.40 -11.53
CA THR A 473 -24.97 15.03 -11.96
C THR A 473 -24.96 14.46 -13.38
N GLU A 474 -24.20 15.09 -14.27
CA GLU A 474 -24.14 14.80 -15.71
C GLU A 474 -23.20 13.65 -16.06
N SER A 475 -22.21 13.36 -15.20
CA SER A 475 -21.29 12.25 -15.43
C SER A 475 -21.87 10.91 -14.95
N PRO A 476 -21.70 9.81 -15.71
CA PRO A 476 -21.98 8.47 -15.20
C PRO A 476 -21.02 8.16 -14.06
N ARG A 477 -21.55 7.73 -12.92
CA ARG A 477 -20.78 7.52 -11.68
C ARG A 477 -20.49 6.04 -11.47
N THR A 478 -19.39 5.76 -10.79
CA THR A 478 -18.93 4.43 -10.41
C THR A 478 -19.14 4.20 -8.92
N CYS A 479 -19.20 2.93 -8.52
CA CYS A 479 -19.21 2.48 -7.12
C CYS A 479 -20.14 3.30 -6.19
N GLU A 480 -19.99 3.20 -4.88
CA GLU A 480 -20.65 4.10 -3.92
C GLU A 480 -19.58 5.00 -3.30
N TYR A 481 -19.78 6.31 -3.41
CA TYR A 481 -18.89 7.32 -2.90
C TYR A 481 -19.66 8.42 -2.18
N TYR A 482 -18.97 9.07 -1.25
CA TYR A 482 -19.47 10.25 -0.58
C TYR A 482 -18.43 11.35 -0.68
N TYR A 483 -18.89 12.60 -0.78
CA TYR A 483 -18.00 13.72 -1.02
C TYR A 483 -18.34 14.88 -0.12
N VAL A 484 -17.34 15.70 0.15
CA VAL A 484 -17.53 17.06 0.63
C VAL A 484 -16.92 17.95 -0.43
N PHE A 485 -17.68 18.92 -0.91
CA PHE A 485 -17.21 19.96 -1.81
C PHE A 485 -17.46 21.31 -1.18
N SER A 486 -16.55 22.24 -1.34
CA SER A 486 -16.61 23.56 -0.73
C SER A 486 -16.18 24.64 -1.70
N ASP A 487 -16.75 25.82 -1.55
CA ASP A 487 -16.40 27.02 -2.31
C ASP A 487 -16.19 28.18 -1.34
N ALA A 488 -14.97 28.70 -1.26
CA ALA A 488 -14.66 29.77 -0.32
C ALA A 488 -15.13 31.16 -0.80
N LYS A 489 -15.48 31.31 -2.09
CA LYS A 489 -16.02 32.58 -2.62
C LYS A 489 -17.43 32.85 -2.10
N ILE A 490 -18.21 31.78 -1.99
CA ILE A 490 -19.54 31.75 -1.39
C ILE A 490 -19.46 30.81 -0.18
N PRO A 491 -18.88 31.23 0.97
CA PRO A 491 -18.40 30.34 2.03
C PRO A 491 -19.48 29.32 2.42
N SER A 492 -19.43 28.18 1.75
CA SER A 492 -20.49 27.18 1.69
C SER A 492 -19.90 25.86 1.22
N ALA A 493 -20.61 24.78 1.50
CA ALA A 493 -20.23 23.44 1.12
C ALA A 493 -21.46 22.60 0.79
N VAL A 494 -21.22 21.45 0.19
CA VAL A 494 -22.24 20.43 -0.02
C VAL A 494 -21.65 19.07 0.30
N GLY A 495 -22.39 18.29 1.08
CA GLY A 495 -22.16 16.87 1.24
C GLY A 495 -22.81 16.13 0.09
N VAL A 496 -22.19 15.08 -0.42
CA VAL A 496 -22.75 14.31 -1.54
C VAL A 496 -22.76 12.84 -1.15
N SER A 497 -23.86 12.16 -1.41
CA SER A 497 -23.97 10.70 -1.42
C SER A 497 -24.27 10.28 -2.84
N ALA A 498 -23.38 9.48 -3.45
CA ALA A 498 -23.48 9.11 -4.84
C ALA A 498 -23.30 7.60 -5.03
N VAL A 499 -24.21 7.02 -5.79
CA VAL A 499 -24.10 5.70 -6.40
C VAL A 499 -24.29 5.85 -7.92
N PRO A 500 -24.14 4.79 -8.74
CA PRO A 500 -24.31 4.94 -10.18
C PRO A 500 -25.72 5.41 -10.53
N GLU A 501 -26.72 4.91 -9.81
CA GLU A 501 -28.13 5.13 -10.12
C GLU A 501 -28.72 6.40 -9.48
N GLU A 502 -28.11 6.94 -8.42
CA GLU A 502 -28.68 8.02 -7.60
C GLU A 502 -27.59 8.96 -7.06
N ILE A 503 -27.94 10.24 -6.94
CA ILE A 503 -27.12 11.26 -6.28
C ILE A 503 -27.98 12.11 -5.35
N GLU A 504 -27.51 12.31 -4.13
CA GLU A 504 -28.13 13.14 -3.10
C GLU A 504 -27.15 14.24 -2.68
N PHE A 505 -27.62 15.49 -2.71
CA PHE A 505 -26.90 16.65 -2.21
C PHE A 505 -27.43 17.04 -0.83
N ILE A 506 -26.53 17.14 0.14
CA ILE A 506 -26.78 17.43 1.55
C ILE A 506 -26.24 18.82 1.84
N LEU A 507 -27.14 19.76 2.09
CA LEU A 507 -26.80 21.16 2.33
C LEU A 507 -26.23 21.38 3.75
N PRO A 508 -25.51 22.49 3.98
CA PRO A 508 -25.04 22.86 5.30
C PRO A 508 -26.19 22.98 6.29
N GLY A 509 -26.03 22.48 7.52
CA GLY A 509 -27.09 22.51 8.52
C GLY A 509 -28.32 21.64 8.22
N GLN A 510 -28.30 20.84 7.14
CA GLN A 510 -29.40 19.93 6.83
C GLN A 510 -29.35 18.69 7.73
N THR A 511 -30.47 18.38 8.38
CA THR A 511 -30.65 17.10 9.07
C THR A 511 -30.72 15.96 8.06
N HIS A 512 -29.96 14.89 8.29
CA HIS A 512 -29.93 13.75 7.39
C HIS A 512 -29.93 12.42 8.17
N LYS A 513 -30.68 11.42 7.68
CA LYS A 513 -30.92 10.14 8.35
C LYS A 513 -29.65 9.40 8.79
N ARG A 514 -28.55 9.52 8.02
CA ARG A 514 -27.26 8.86 8.33
C ARG A 514 -26.31 9.73 9.13
N LEU A 515 -26.47 11.06 9.08
CA LEU A 515 -25.53 12.03 9.64
C LEU A 515 -26.01 12.63 10.98
N GLY A 516 -27.31 12.53 11.27
CA GLY A 516 -27.96 13.11 12.44
C GLY A 516 -28.50 14.51 12.16
N GLU A 517 -28.83 15.23 13.24
CA GLU A 517 -29.30 16.62 13.18
C GLU A 517 -28.25 17.53 12.53
N GLY A 518 -28.69 18.49 11.73
CA GLY A 518 -27.81 19.46 11.11
C GLY A 518 -27.09 20.35 12.12
N ILE A 519 -25.90 20.81 11.78
CA ILE A 519 -25.17 21.86 12.49
C ILE A 519 -25.07 23.03 11.50
N GLU A 520 -25.61 24.20 11.86
CA GLU A 520 -25.59 25.40 11.00
C GLU A 520 -24.15 25.70 10.53
N ASP A 521 -23.98 26.06 9.26
CA ASP A 521 -22.67 26.33 8.63
C ASP A 521 -21.65 25.16 8.70
N ALA A 522 -22.13 23.92 8.73
CA ALA A 522 -21.29 22.73 8.70
C ALA A 522 -21.84 21.59 7.83
N VAL A 523 -20.93 20.86 7.20
CA VAL A 523 -21.16 19.60 6.50
C VAL A 523 -20.17 18.56 7.04
N LEU A 524 -20.66 17.60 7.82
CA LEU A 524 -19.83 16.61 8.50
C LEU A 524 -20.14 15.20 7.99
N LEU A 525 -19.20 14.59 7.28
CA LEU A 525 -19.38 13.28 6.67
C LEU A 525 -18.43 12.26 7.32
N SER A 526 -19.01 11.27 8.01
CA SER A 526 -18.27 10.17 8.61
C SER A 526 -19.23 9.03 8.95
N SER A 527 -18.77 8.01 9.68
CA SER A 527 -19.65 6.91 10.09
C SER A 527 -19.38 6.39 11.50
N GLY A 528 -20.45 5.94 12.15
CA GLY A 528 -20.41 5.30 13.47
C GLY A 528 -19.80 6.18 14.56
N GLY A 529 -18.90 5.61 15.37
CA GLY A 529 -18.25 6.34 16.46
C GLY A 529 -17.38 7.52 16.00
N ARG A 530 -16.86 7.48 14.77
CA ARG A 530 -16.06 8.57 14.20
C ARG A 530 -16.92 9.79 13.92
N LEU A 531 -18.10 9.58 13.32
CA LEU A 531 -19.10 10.63 13.13
C LEU A 531 -19.54 11.24 14.45
N ARG A 532 -19.85 10.41 15.46
CA ARG A 532 -20.25 10.92 16.78
C ARG A 532 -19.18 11.83 17.37
N LYS A 533 -17.91 11.40 17.35
CA LYS A 533 -16.81 12.21 17.89
C LYS A 533 -16.52 13.47 17.07
N LEU A 534 -16.62 13.39 15.75
CA LEU A 534 -16.47 14.55 14.87
C LEU A 534 -17.55 15.60 15.17
N ARG A 535 -18.81 15.18 15.28
CA ARG A 535 -19.94 16.05 15.64
C ARG A 535 -19.77 16.67 17.02
N GLU A 536 -19.41 15.85 18.02
CA GLU A 536 -19.14 16.32 19.39
C GLU A 536 -18.11 17.46 19.40
N ARG A 537 -16.96 17.28 18.73
CA ARG A 537 -15.93 18.31 18.65
C ARG A 537 -16.37 19.54 17.84
N ALA A 538 -17.07 19.34 16.74
CA ALA A 538 -17.58 20.44 15.92
C ALA A 538 -18.59 21.31 16.70
N GLN A 539 -19.43 20.70 17.53
CA GLN A 539 -20.36 21.41 18.41
C GLN A 539 -19.65 22.08 19.58
N GLU A 540 -18.72 21.38 20.24
CA GLU A 540 -17.93 21.92 21.36
C GLU A 540 -17.11 23.17 20.95
N HIS A 541 -16.61 23.17 19.71
CA HIS A 541 -15.79 24.25 19.18
C HIS A 541 -16.54 25.20 18.26
N TYR A 542 -17.87 25.08 18.16
CA TYR A 542 -18.69 25.92 17.28
C TYR A 542 -18.43 27.41 17.54
N GLY A 543 -18.16 28.17 16.47
CA GLY A 543 -17.80 29.60 16.54
C GLY A 543 -16.40 29.90 17.06
N LYS A 544 -15.58 28.86 17.29
CA LYS A 544 -14.20 28.96 17.79
C LYS A 544 -13.21 28.13 16.96
N ILE A 545 -13.65 27.59 15.82
CA ILE A 545 -12.78 26.75 14.98
C ILE A 545 -11.80 27.66 14.23
N ASP A 546 -10.53 27.56 14.59
CA ASP A 546 -9.37 28.06 13.85
C ASP A 546 -8.60 26.88 13.19
N VAL A 547 -7.43 27.14 12.60
CA VAL A 547 -6.58 26.10 11.99
C VAL A 547 -6.26 24.96 12.97
N ALA A 548 -5.90 25.29 14.22
CA ALA A 548 -5.53 24.29 15.21
C ALA A 548 -6.72 23.41 15.59
N LYS A 549 -7.90 24.01 15.79
CA LYS A 549 -9.14 23.29 16.07
C LYS A 549 -9.64 22.50 14.86
N ALA A 550 -9.48 22.99 13.64
CA ALA A 550 -9.80 22.23 12.43
C ALA A 550 -8.91 20.98 12.29
N ILE A 551 -7.61 21.09 12.63
CA ILE A 551 -6.71 19.93 12.72
C ILE A 551 -7.17 18.96 13.83
N GLU A 552 -7.62 19.47 14.98
CA GLU A 552 -8.16 18.66 16.07
C GLU A 552 -9.41 17.86 15.65
N LEU A 553 -10.27 18.41 14.79
CA LEU A 553 -11.43 17.68 14.25
C LEU A 553 -11.01 16.40 13.50
N MET A 554 -9.86 16.40 12.82
CA MET A 554 -9.32 15.22 12.12
C MET A 554 -8.56 14.26 13.06
N SER A 555 -8.28 14.64 14.30
CA SER A 555 -7.47 13.83 15.22
C SER A 555 -8.19 12.54 15.64
N ARG A 556 -7.43 11.53 16.08
CA ARG A 556 -8.02 10.29 16.60
C ARG A 556 -8.99 10.59 17.76
N PRO A 557 -10.13 9.88 17.87
CA PRO A 557 -10.52 8.69 17.12
C PRO A 557 -11.30 8.97 15.81
N VAL A 558 -11.42 10.22 15.34
CA VAL A 558 -12.05 10.52 14.03
C VAL A 558 -11.21 9.89 12.91
N ALA A 559 -9.91 10.13 12.91
CA ALA A 559 -8.95 9.36 12.13
C ALA A 559 -8.79 7.92 12.65
N MET A 560 -8.69 6.94 11.74
CA MET A 560 -8.45 5.55 12.09
C MET A 560 -6.96 5.26 12.35
N LYS A 561 -6.65 4.02 12.78
CA LYS A 561 -5.24 3.56 12.91
C LYS A 561 -4.55 3.40 11.56
N SER A 562 -5.34 3.25 10.50
CA SER A 562 -4.92 3.21 9.11
C SER A 562 -4.97 4.61 8.46
N ASN A 563 -4.89 5.68 9.24
CA ASN A 563 -4.95 7.01 8.65
C ASN A 563 -3.63 7.32 7.91
N LEU A 564 -3.70 7.38 6.58
CA LEU A 564 -2.56 7.47 5.67
C LEU A 564 -2.14 8.91 5.40
N HIS A 565 -3.09 9.82 5.24
CA HIS A 565 -2.83 11.26 5.27
C HIS A 565 -4.03 12.04 5.83
N ASN A 566 -3.74 13.20 6.41
CA ASN A 566 -4.71 14.23 6.72
C ASN A 566 -4.33 15.50 5.96
N ALA A 567 -5.34 16.19 5.41
CA ALA A 567 -5.14 17.49 4.81
C ALA A 567 -6.24 18.45 5.31
N LEU A 568 -5.82 19.62 5.77
CA LEU A 568 -6.69 20.77 5.97
C LEU A 568 -6.47 21.72 4.79
N LEU A 569 -7.51 21.96 4.01
CA LEU A 569 -7.49 22.92 2.90
C LEU A 569 -8.16 24.21 3.39
N VAL A 570 -7.55 25.35 3.07
CA VAL A 570 -8.06 26.69 3.35
C VAL A 570 -8.12 27.45 2.02
N PRO A 571 -9.09 27.14 1.12
CA PRO A 571 -9.06 27.61 -0.26
C PRO A 571 -9.11 29.14 -0.39
N GLY A 572 -9.81 29.83 0.52
CA GLY A 572 -9.91 31.29 0.53
C GLY A 572 -8.57 31.99 0.79
N GLU A 573 -7.70 31.38 1.61
CA GLU A 573 -6.34 31.87 1.88
C GLU A 573 -5.30 31.29 0.91
N GLY A 574 -5.67 30.28 0.12
CA GLY A 574 -4.72 29.56 -0.74
C GLY A 574 -3.68 28.78 0.06
N LYS A 575 -4.07 28.17 1.19
CA LYS A 575 -3.18 27.38 2.05
C LYS A 575 -3.67 25.96 2.24
N LEU A 576 -2.73 25.04 2.45
CA LEU A 576 -3.04 23.67 2.86
C LEU A 576 -2.05 23.16 3.91
N TYR A 577 -2.55 22.41 4.89
CA TYR A 577 -1.76 21.79 5.94
C TYR A 577 -1.84 20.27 5.80
N VAL A 578 -0.71 19.62 5.59
CA VAL A 578 -0.67 18.19 5.23
C VAL A 578 0.15 17.39 6.23
N ALA A 579 -0.42 16.30 6.74
CA ALA A 579 0.28 15.28 7.50
C ALA A 579 0.19 13.94 6.76
N ASN A 580 1.32 13.24 6.66
CA ASN A 580 1.40 11.89 6.08
C ASN A 580 1.81 10.88 7.15
N ALA A 581 1.31 9.65 7.06
CA ALA A 581 1.68 8.57 7.97
C ALA A 581 3.19 8.29 7.88
N GLN A 582 3.83 7.96 9.00
CA GLN A 582 5.27 7.69 9.05
C GLN A 582 5.55 6.40 9.82
N GLY A 583 6.11 5.40 9.13
CA GLY A 583 6.34 4.09 9.70
C GLY A 583 5.05 3.47 10.24
N LYS A 584 4.96 3.27 11.57
CA LYS A 584 3.77 2.74 12.24
C LYS A 584 2.82 3.83 12.79
N LYS A 585 3.21 5.12 12.71
CA LYS A 585 2.39 6.23 13.19
C LYS A 585 1.39 6.66 12.10
N PRO A 586 0.08 6.72 12.40
CA PRO A 586 -0.90 7.29 11.48
C PRO A 586 -0.67 8.79 11.28
N ALA A 587 -1.14 9.35 10.17
CA ALA A 587 -0.95 10.76 9.84
C ALA A 587 -1.48 11.73 10.89
N ALA A 588 -2.60 11.41 11.54
CA ALA A 588 -3.19 12.18 12.64
C ALA A 588 -2.29 12.27 13.90
N GLU A 589 -1.22 11.50 13.97
CA GLU A 589 -0.20 11.55 15.03
C GLU A 589 1.15 12.10 14.51
N CYS A 590 1.19 12.58 13.27
CA CYS A 590 2.36 13.19 12.62
C CYS A 590 2.22 14.72 12.58
N GLY A 591 3.35 15.41 12.36
CA GLY A 591 3.35 16.86 12.17
C GLY A 591 2.71 17.26 10.84
N TYR A 592 1.95 18.35 10.86
CA TYR A 592 1.38 18.99 9.67
C TYR A 592 2.40 19.97 9.09
N VAL A 593 2.55 19.96 7.77
CA VAL A 593 3.38 20.91 7.02
C VAL A 593 2.46 21.85 6.26
N GLU A 594 2.68 23.15 6.43
CA GLU A 594 1.97 24.20 5.70
C GLU A 594 2.57 24.37 4.30
N PHE A 595 1.71 24.44 3.30
CA PHE A 595 2.05 24.85 1.95
C PHE A 595 1.22 26.08 1.58
N ASP A 596 1.89 27.15 1.17
CA ASP A 596 1.25 28.35 0.61
C ASP A 596 1.06 28.14 -0.90
N PHE A 597 -0.09 27.61 -1.28
CA PHE A 597 -0.43 27.35 -2.67
C PHE A 597 -0.46 28.63 -3.51
N SER A 598 -0.97 29.74 -2.95
CA SER A 598 -0.99 31.03 -3.65
C SER A 598 0.41 31.59 -3.93
N ALA A 599 1.36 31.41 -3.02
CA ALA A 599 2.76 31.76 -3.25
C ALA A 599 3.40 30.82 -4.30
N LEU A 600 3.21 29.50 -4.16
CA LEU A 600 3.77 28.50 -5.06
C LEU A 600 3.28 28.67 -6.51
N LEU A 601 2.04 29.11 -6.72
CA LEU A 601 1.53 29.42 -8.06
C LEU A 601 2.29 30.55 -8.75
N LYS A 602 2.80 31.53 -8.00
CA LYS A 602 3.58 32.66 -8.54
C LYS A 602 4.99 32.24 -8.97
N GLU A 603 5.43 31.06 -8.55
CA GLU A 603 6.74 30.52 -8.93
C GLU A 603 6.74 29.81 -10.28
N PHE A 604 5.56 29.56 -10.88
CA PHE A 604 5.52 29.09 -12.26
C PHE A 604 6.00 30.20 -13.19
N PRO A 605 6.74 29.86 -14.27
CA PRO A 605 7.07 30.83 -15.29
C PRO A 605 5.79 31.53 -15.78
N LEU A 606 5.84 32.86 -15.90
CA LEU A 606 4.84 33.59 -16.68
C LEU A 606 4.88 33.02 -18.11
N ASP A 607 3.70 32.78 -18.68
CA ASP A 607 3.49 32.00 -19.90
C ASP A 607 4.52 32.35 -20.98
N ARG A 608 5.17 31.30 -21.55
CA ARG A 608 6.27 31.42 -22.53
C ARG A 608 5.77 31.58 -23.95
#